data_AF-A0A6N7XBQ0-F1
#
_entry.id   AF-A0A6N7XBQ0-F1
#
_cell.length_a   1.000
_cell.length_b   1.000
_cell.length_c   1.000
_cell.angle_alpha   90.00
_cell.angle_beta   90.00
_cell.angle_gamma   90.00
#
_symmetry.space_group_name_H-M   'P 1'
#
loop_
_entity.id
_entity.type
_entity.pdbx_description
1 polymer ?
#
loop_
_entity_poly.entity_id
_entity_poly.type
_entity_poly.pdbx_seq_one_letter_code
_entity_poly.pdbx_strand_id
1 'polypeptide(L)'
;MTVFEKVRGKRVDVDYESGDHYVSDYLSESELRWNALSVVGEGEPSSEVDPYDAVALGEDAHMVSWIEETGVVASQIADFGNGRVTTFLT
;
A
#
# COMPACT_ATOMS: atom_id res chain seq x y z
N MET A 1 5.01 4.79 -16.39
CA MET A 1 5.74 3.94 -15.46
C MET A 1 4.76 3.45 -14.41
N THR A 2 4.70 2.15 -14.20
CA THR A 2 3.82 1.54 -13.19
C THR A 2 4.32 1.85 -11.79
N VAL A 3 3.48 1.62 -10.78
CA VAL A 3 3.91 1.77 -9.38
C VAL A 3 5.00 0.75 -9.04
N PHE A 4 4.89 -0.49 -9.54
CA PHE A 4 5.93 -1.52 -9.39
C PHE A 4 7.29 -1.05 -9.94
N GLU A 5 7.33 -0.53 -11.17
CA GLU A 5 8.56 0.01 -11.76
C GLU A 5 9.14 1.17 -10.94
N LYS A 6 8.29 2.07 -10.41
CA LYS A 6 8.69 3.24 -9.61
C LYS A 6 9.42 2.86 -8.33
N VAL A 7 8.92 1.83 -7.66
CA VAL A 7 9.37 1.39 -6.33
C VAL A 7 10.24 0.13 -6.38
N ARG A 8 10.60 -0.35 -7.57
CA ARG A 8 11.41 -1.56 -7.72
C ARG A 8 12.72 -1.46 -6.94
N GLY A 9 12.94 -2.41 -6.03
CA GLY A 9 14.11 -2.44 -5.14
C GLY A 9 14.07 -1.41 -4.01
N LYS A 10 12.93 -0.74 -3.80
CA LYS A 10 12.65 0.16 -2.69
C LYS A 10 11.56 -0.44 -1.82
N ARG A 11 11.55 -0.03 -0.54
CA ARG A 11 10.51 -0.34 0.43
C ARG A 11 9.60 0.88 0.56
N VAL A 12 8.29 0.70 0.45
CA VAL A 12 7.33 1.78 0.75
C VAL A 12 6.96 1.65 2.22
N ASP A 13 7.40 2.61 3.02
CA ASP A 13 7.26 2.64 4.47
C ASP A 13 6.40 3.85 4.85
N VAL A 14 5.25 3.60 5.46
CA VAL A 14 4.21 4.62 5.69
C VAL A 14 3.82 4.63 7.16
N ASP A 15 4.15 5.73 7.82
CA ASP A 15 3.77 6.07 9.19
C ASP A 15 2.59 7.06 9.12
N TYR A 16 1.40 6.63 9.54
CA TYR A 16 0.18 7.41 9.47
C TYR A 16 -0.06 8.22 10.75
N GLU A 17 -0.73 9.37 10.62
CA GLU A 17 -1.10 10.21 11.78
C GLU A 17 -2.01 9.48 12.79
N SER A 18 -2.70 8.41 12.38
CA SER A 18 -3.47 7.54 13.28
C SER A 18 -2.61 6.74 14.26
N GLY A 19 -1.31 6.61 13.99
CA GLY A 19 -0.38 5.72 14.69
C GLY A 19 -0.23 4.34 14.03
N ASP A 20 -0.93 4.09 12.92
CA ASP A 20 -0.73 2.88 12.15
C ASP A 20 0.55 2.98 11.33
N HIS A 21 1.31 1.88 11.25
CA HIS A 21 2.58 1.84 10.55
C HIS A 21 2.59 0.62 9.62
N TYR A 22 2.71 0.86 8.32
CA TYR A 22 2.69 -0.19 7.31
C TYR A 22 3.89 -0.13 6.40
N VAL A 23 4.28 -1.31 5.93
CA VAL A 23 5.25 -1.46 4.86
C VAL A 23 4.67 -2.26 3.72
N SER A 24 4.76 -1.71 2.51
CA SER A 24 4.33 -2.35 1.27
C SER A 24 5.52 -2.67 0.36
N ASP A 25 5.61 -3.93 -0.04
CA ASP A 25 6.52 -4.43 -1.05
C ASP A 25 5.73 -4.79 -2.31
N TYR A 26 5.98 -4.09 -3.41
CA TYR A 26 5.38 -4.42 -4.70
C TYR A 26 6.16 -5.60 -5.30
N LEU A 27 5.55 -6.78 -5.29
CA LEU A 27 6.19 -8.04 -5.67
C LEU A 27 6.23 -8.22 -7.19
N SER A 28 5.19 -7.74 -7.87
CA SER A 28 5.04 -7.77 -9.33
C SER A 28 4.18 -6.60 -9.81
N GLU A 29 3.83 -6.56 -11.09
CA GLU A 29 2.93 -5.55 -11.67
C GLU A 29 1.49 -5.64 -11.14
N SER A 30 1.13 -6.74 -10.47
CA SER A 30 -0.25 -7.01 -10.02
C SER A 30 -0.35 -7.57 -8.61
N GLU A 31 0.75 -7.74 -7.89
CA GLU A 31 0.75 -8.27 -6.51
C GLU A 31 1.59 -7.39 -5.60
N LEU A 32 1.07 -7.13 -4.40
CA LEU A 32 1.78 -6.46 -3.33
C LEU A 32 1.74 -7.31 -2.07
N ARG A 33 2.74 -7.15 -1.22
CA ARG A 33 2.69 -7.58 0.18
C ARG A 33 2.61 -6.36 1.05
N TRP A 34 1.68 -6.31 1.98
CA TRP A 34 1.72 -5.33 3.07
C TRP A 34 2.07 -6.02 4.39
N ASN A 35 2.66 -5.26 5.31
CA ASN A 35 3.02 -5.71 6.65
C ASN A 35 2.70 -4.58 7.63
N ALA A 36 1.91 -4.86 8.66
CA ALA A 36 1.72 -3.97 9.79
C ALA A 36 2.97 -4.03 10.70
N LEU A 37 3.55 -2.87 10.98
CA LEU A 37 4.63 -2.69 11.96
C LEU A 37 4.09 -2.17 13.31
N SER A 38 2.90 -1.58 13.31
CA SER A 38 2.14 -1.27 14.53
C SER A 38 1.43 -2.52 15.09
N VAL A 39 0.92 -2.41 16.32
CA VAL A 39 0.13 -3.48 16.94
C VAL A 39 -1.21 -3.62 16.21
N VAL A 40 -1.49 -4.81 15.70
CA VAL A 40 -2.80 -5.18 15.12
C VAL A 40 -3.73 -5.74 16.19
N GLY A 41 -5.04 -5.68 15.95
CA GLY A 41 -6.05 -6.28 16.83
C GLY A 41 -5.90 -7.79 16.98
N GLU A 42 -6.47 -8.37 18.05
CA GLU A 42 -6.44 -9.83 18.24
C GLU A 42 -7.18 -10.53 17.10
N GLY A 43 -6.47 -11.38 16.36
CA GLY A 43 -7.02 -12.11 15.21
C GLY A 43 -6.97 -11.36 13.88
N GLU A 44 -6.46 -10.13 13.86
CA GLU A 44 -6.24 -9.39 12.62
C GLU A 44 -4.93 -9.82 11.93
N PRO A 45 -4.91 -9.86 10.59
CA PRO A 45 -3.70 -10.13 9.84
C PRO A 45 -2.66 -9.03 10.08
N SER A 46 -1.40 -9.45 10.25
CA SER A 46 -0.25 -8.53 10.33
C SER A 46 0.52 -8.45 9.01
N SER A 47 0.20 -9.30 8.03
CA SER A 47 0.72 -9.24 6.67
C SER A 47 -0.13 -10.12 5.75
N GLU A 48 -0.39 -9.63 4.53
CA GLU A 48 -1.03 -10.39 3.45
C GLU A 48 -0.35 -10.08 2.10
N VAL A 49 -0.60 -10.97 1.13
CA VAL A 49 -0.21 -10.77 -0.27
C VAL A 49 -1.48 -10.69 -1.08
N ASP A 50 -1.73 -9.53 -1.66
CA ASP A 50 -2.99 -9.24 -2.34
C ASP A 50 -2.75 -8.85 -3.81
N PRO A 51 -3.65 -9.25 -4.70
CA PRO A 51 -3.71 -8.65 -6.03
C PRO A 51 -4.10 -7.18 -5.90
N TYR A 52 -3.43 -6.31 -6.64
CA TYR A 52 -3.75 -4.89 -6.65
C TYR A 52 -4.02 -4.40 -8.07
N ASP A 53 -4.86 -3.36 -8.16
CA ASP A 53 -5.03 -2.54 -9.34
C ASP A 53 -4.38 -1.17 -9.10
N ALA A 54 -3.74 -0.61 -10.12
CA ALA A 54 -3.16 0.71 -10.02
C ALA A 54 -3.36 1.55 -11.28
N VAL A 55 -3.52 2.85 -11.09
CA VAL A 55 -3.54 3.84 -12.15
C VAL A 55 -2.59 4.99 -11.82
N ALA A 56 -1.81 5.42 -12.81
CA ALA A 56 -0.98 6.60 -12.68
C ALA A 56 -1.85 7.86 -12.69
N LEU A 57 -1.67 8.72 -11.69
CA LEU A 57 -2.29 10.04 -11.59
C LEU A 57 -1.36 11.16 -12.11
N GLY A 58 -0.07 10.84 -12.26
CA GLY A 58 0.98 11.73 -12.75
C GLY A 58 2.32 10.99 -12.85
N GLU A 59 3.43 11.73 -12.94
CA GLU A 59 4.79 11.15 -13.00
C GLU A 59 5.22 10.48 -11.69
N ASP A 60 4.80 11.07 -10.56
CA ASP A 60 5.18 10.67 -9.21
C ASP A 60 3.99 10.24 -8.34
N ALA A 61 2.78 10.19 -8.90
CA ALA A 61 1.58 9.88 -8.15
C ALA A 61 0.81 8.70 -8.76
N HIS A 62 0.38 7.77 -7.91
CA HIS A 62 -0.37 6.57 -8.28
C HIS A 62 -1.56 6.39 -7.34
N MET A 63 -2.70 5.98 -7.89
CA MET A 63 -3.77 5.39 -7.10
C MET A 63 -3.60 3.87 -7.13
N VAL A 64 -3.62 3.21 -5.97
CA VAL A 64 -3.41 1.77 -5.82
C VAL A 64 -4.52 1.22 -4.92
N SER A 65 -5.19 0.17 -5.36
CA SER A 65 -6.30 -0.44 -4.62
C SER A 65 -6.16 -1.96 -4.55
N TRP A 66 -6.51 -2.55 -3.42
CA TRP A 66 -6.60 -3.99 -3.23
C TRP A 66 -7.73 -4.33 -2.26
N ILE A 67 -8.06 -5.63 -2.17
CA ILE A 67 -9.05 -6.16 -1.23
C ILE A 67 -8.34 -7.25 -0.43
N GLU A 68 -8.29 -7.07 0.88
CA GLU A 68 -7.69 -8.03 1.83
C GLU A 68 -8.55 -9.29 1.94
N GLU A 69 -7.99 -10.40 2.43
CA GLU A 69 -8.73 -11.67 2.58
C GLU A 69 -9.93 -11.53 3.53
N THR A 70 -9.84 -10.60 4.48
CA THR A 70 -10.90 -10.26 5.45
C THR A 70 -12.07 -9.48 4.84
N GLY A 71 -11.93 -9.01 3.59
CA GLY A 71 -12.91 -8.20 2.88
C GLY A 71 -12.75 -6.69 3.04
N VAL A 72 -11.73 -6.24 3.78
CA VAL A 72 -11.37 -4.82 3.87
C VAL A 72 -10.89 -4.33 2.50
N VAL A 73 -11.43 -3.21 2.05
CA VAL A 73 -11.01 -2.56 0.81
C VAL A 73 -10.04 -1.44 1.14
N ALA A 74 -8.82 -1.54 0.62
CA ALA A 74 -7.83 -0.49 0.72
C ALA A 74 -7.70 0.24 -0.62
N SER A 75 -7.79 1.56 -0.59
CA SER A 75 -7.52 2.42 -1.74
C SER A 75 -6.62 3.58 -1.33
N GLN A 76 -5.48 3.68 -1.97
CA GLN A 76 -4.40 4.59 -1.60
C GLN A 76 -4.03 5.51 -2.76
N ILE A 77 -3.77 6.78 -2.44
CA ILE A 77 -3.02 7.69 -3.30
C ILE A 77 -1.59 7.77 -2.76
N ALA A 78 -0.64 7.22 -3.51
CA ALA A 78 0.79 7.31 -3.23
C ALA A 78 1.41 8.44 -4.06
N ASP A 79 1.70 9.57 -3.41
CA ASP A 79 2.36 10.74 -3.99
C ASP A 79 3.85 10.73 -3.59
N PHE A 80 4.65 10.04 -4.39
CA PHE A 80 6.09 9.90 -4.18
C PHE A 80 6.85 11.22 -4.38
N GLY A 81 6.28 12.18 -5.10
CA GLY A 81 6.89 13.49 -5.35
C GLY A 81 6.90 14.35 -4.10
N ASN A 82 5.87 14.21 -3.26
CA ASN A 82 5.76 14.88 -1.97
C ASN A 82 6.04 13.98 -0.76
N GLY A 83 6.36 12.69 -0.98
CA GLY A 83 6.54 11.71 0.09
C GLY A 83 5.29 11.53 0.95
N ARG A 84 4.11 11.59 0.33
CA ARG A 84 2.82 11.55 1.02
C ARG A 84 1.98 10.38 0.54
N VAL A 85 1.28 9.76 1.48
CA VAL A 85 0.34 8.69 1.21
C VAL A 85 -1.00 9.04 1.86
N THR A 86 -2.10 8.79 1.16
CA THR A 86 -3.46 8.94 1.71
C THR A 86 -4.23 7.67 1.39
N THR A 87 -4.74 7.00 2.43
CA THR A 87 -5.40 5.70 2.31
C THR A 87 -6.82 5.77 2.83
N PHE A 88 -7.74 5.16 2.10
CA PHE A 88 -9.11 4.91 2.49
C PHE A 88 -9.27 3.41 2.74
N LEU A 89 -9.75 3.06 3.93
CA LEU A 89 -10.09 1.69 4.32
C LEU A 89 -11.61 1.61 4.49
N THR A 90 -12.26 0.55 4.02
CA THR A 90 -13.72 0.34 4.15
C THR A 90 -14.04 -1.13 4.38
#